data_AF-A0A9W6S0Z3-F1
#
_entry.id   AF-A0A9W6S0Z3-F1
#
_cell.length_a   1.000
_cell.length_b   1.000
_cell.length_c   1.000
_cell.angle_alpha   90.00
_cell.angle_beta   90.00
_cell.angle_gamma   90.00
#
_symmetry.space_group_name_H-M   'P 1'
#
loop_
_entity.id
_entity.type
_entity.pdbx_description
1 polymer ?
#
loop_
_entity_poly.entity_id
_entity_poly.type
_entity_poly.pdbx_seq_one_letter_code
_entity_poly.pdbx_strand_id
1 'polypeptide(L)'
;MTAVDLAQRLPDIATVRGLSQSFALLDAILSPEGYATYAFDSRWGEDEELASMNNGSGDEYSIVFTTCGAFIRGFDHESPMSPYGDDDYATWPGLVESVPWEFAAQVTEPAFCHDGGTGLFLAATVCLWRLHDDPAWKTGDIDFPRSGPAQDPDGSSWMFGLLAEGTPEAYCAYAAGYFEVTLDPADVRQIFEQRPLTADLVRRINTDADLSALTGTLEAVGYPLAEARE
;
A
#
# COMPACT_ATOMS: atom_id res chain seq x y z
N MET A 1 -5.28 13.95 9.05
CA MET A 1 -4.34 14.10 7.92
C MET A 1 -5.17 14.07 6.66
N THR A 2 -4.71 14.70 5.59
CA THR A 2 -5.29 14.53 4.25
C THR A 2 -4.21 14.04 3.28
N ALA A 3 -4.58 13.73 2.04
CA ALA A 3 -3.67 13.40 0.96
C ALA A 3 -2.56 14.45 0.77
N VAL A 4 -2.84 15.73 1.07
CA VAL A 4 -1.86 16.83 1.03
C VAL A 4 -0.78 16.65 2.10
N ASP A 5 -1.19 16.31 3.32
CA ASP A 5 -0.26 16.06 4.42
C ASP A 5 0.51 14.74 4.19
N LEU A 6 -0.17 13.72 3.66
CA LEU A 6 0.44 12.43 3.32
C LEU A 6 1.54 12.61 2.25
N ALA A 7 1.28 13.39 1.20
CA ALA A 7 2.25 13.67 0.15
C ALA A 7 3.54 14.34 0.68
N GLN A 8 3.44 15.12 1.76
CA GLN A 8 4.59 15.73 2.42
C GLN A 8 5.36 14.76 3.32
N ARG A 9 4.69 13.73 3.83
CA ARG A 9 5.25 12.76 4.78
C ARG A 9 5.81 11.50 4.12
N LEU A 10 5.29 11.10 2.98
CA LEU A 10 5.75 9.90 2.29
C LEU A 10 7.23 10.01 1.92
N PRO A 11 8.03 8.94 2.15
CA PRO A 11 9.43 8.91 1.74
C PRO A 11 9.54 8.79 0.21
N ASP A 12 10.76 8.68 -0.34
CA ASP A 12 10.91 8.52 -1.79
C ASP A 12 10.33 7.21 -2.34
N ILE A 13 10.18 7.16 -3.67
CA ILE A 13 9.56 6.02 -4.39
C ILE A 13 10.26 4.71 -4.04
N ALA A 14 11.60 4.70 -4.01
CA ALA A 14 12.37 3.51 -3.71
C ALA A 14 12.14 3.01 -2.28
N THR A 15 12.04 3.92 -1.32
CA THR A 15 11.72 3.61 0.08
C THR A 15 10.29 3.09 0.22
N VAL A 16 9.30 3.75 -0.42
CA VAL A 16 7.90 3.28 -0.44
C VAL A 16 7.82 1.86 -1.02
N ARG A 17 8.49 1.60 -2.15
CA ARG A 17 8.57 0.27 -2.76
C ARG A 17 9.17 -0.77 -1.81
N GLY A 18 10.31 -0.47 -1.19
CA GLY A 18 10.97 -1.39 -0.25
C GLY A 18 10.12 -1.70 0.97
N LEU A 19 9.46 -0.68 1.55
CA LEU A 19 8.53 -0.85 2.67
C LEU A 19 7.34 -1.73 2.28
N SER A 20 6.74 -1.50 1.11
CA SER A 20 5.63 -2.33 0.61
C SER A 20 6.04 -3.79 0.44
N GLN A 21 7.24 -4.07 -0.08
CA GLN A 21 7.78 -5.43 -0.15
C GLN A 21 7.93 -6.04 1.26
N SER A 22 8.46 -5.27 2.21
CA SER A 22 8.63 -5.71 3.60
C SER A 22 7.29 -6.01 4.29
N PHE A 23 6.27 -5.18 4.08
CA PHE A 23 4.93 -5.39 4.66
C PHE A 23 4.30 -6.68 4.13
N ALA A 24 4.32 -6.90 2.81
CA ALA A 24 3.79 -8.10 2.20
C ALA A 24 4.50 -9.38 2.70
N LEU A 25 5.83 -9.33 2.86
CA LEU A 25 6.58 -10.47 3.39
C LEU A 25 6.28 -10.74 4.87
N LEU A 26 6.21 -9.70 5.70
CA LEU A 26 5.89 -9.85 7.12
C LEU A 26 4.46 -10.38 7.31
N ASP A 27 3.49 -9.88 6.55
CA ASP A 27 2.12 -10.40 6.56
C ASP A 27 2.05 -11.87 6.18
N ALA A 28 2.78 -12.29 5.15
CA ALA A 28 2.84 -13.70 4.75
C ALA A 28 3.48 -14.60 5.81
N ILE A 29 4.46 -14.09 6.56
CA ILE A 29 5.06 -14.83 7.68
C ILE A 29 4.06 -14.93 8.85
N LEU A 30 3.33 -13.86 9.15
CA LEU A 30 2.43 -13.78 10.31
C LEU A 30 1.06 -14.43 10.05
N SER A 31 0.62 -14.49 8.79
CA SER A 31 -0.70 -15.00 8.38
C SER A 31 -0.59 -16.09 7.31
N PRO A 32 0.01 -17.26 7.64
CA PRO A 32 0.19 -18.34 6.68
C PRO A 32 -1.15 -18.95 6.19
N GLU A 33 -2.25 -18.68 6.89
CA GLU A 33 -3.60 -19.16 6.53
C GLU A 33 -4.31 -18.28 5.48
N GLY A 34 -3.71 -17.17 5.04
CA GLY A 34 -4.18 -16.41 3.89
C GLY A 34 -5.06 -15.19 4.19
N TYR A 35 -4.99 -14.64 5.40
CA TYR A 35 -5.64 -13.35 5.75
C TYR A 35 -4.66 -12.17 5.61
N ALA A 36 -3.75 -12.23 4.65
CA ALA A 36 -2.75 -11.18 4.44
C ALA A 36 -3.45 -9.89 3.99
N THR A 37 -3.19 -8.80 4.73
CA THR A 37 -3.70 -7.47 4.44
C THR A 37 -2.86 -6.80 3.37
N TYR A 38 -1.54 -6.99 3.40
CA TYR A 38 -0.60 -6.43 2.42
C TYR A 38 -0.12 -7.48 1.41
N ALA A 39 -0.03 -7.08 0.15
CA ALA A 39 0.54 -7.89 -0.92
C ALA A 39 1.46 -7.07 -1.84
N PHE A 40 2.36 -7.76 -2.52
CA PHE A 40 3.25 -7.17 -3.52
C PHE A 40 3.40 -8.12 -4.72
N ASP A 41 3.16 -7.60 -5.92
CA ASP A 41 3.34 -8.28 -7.18
C ASP A 41 4.39 -7.54 -8.04
N SER A 42 5.58 -8.11 -8.11
CA SER A 42 6.70 -7.63 -8.93
C SER A 42 6.51 -7.89 -10.42
N ARG A 43 5.42 -8.53 -10.83
CA ARG A 43 5.10 -8.86 -12.23
C ARG A 43 3.67 -8.45 -12.61
N TRP A 44 3.17 -7.39 -11.98
CA TRP A 44 1.82 -6.87 -12.22
C TRP A 44 1.57 -6.52 -13.70
N GLY A 45 2.53 -5.84 -14.33
CA GLY A 45 2.47 -5.44 -15.73
C GLY A 45 3.83 -5.48 -16.42
N GLU A 46 3.88 -5.03 -17.67
CA GLU A 46 5.15 -4.83 -18.38
C GLU A 46 5.90 -3.65 -17.73
N ASP A 47 7.01 -3.96 -17.05
CA ASP A 47 7.79 -2.99 -16.27
C ASP A 47 6.99 -2.27 -15.15
N GLU A 48 5.93 -2.90 -14.66
CA GLU A 48 5.11 -2.40 -13.56
C GLU A 48 5.04 -3.38 -12.39
N GLU A 49 5.04 -2.81 -11.18
CA GLU A 49 4.90 -3.55 -9.94
C GLU A 49 3.77 -2.96 -9.12
N LEU A 50 3.04 -3.81 -8.40
CA LEU A 50 1.89 -3.42 -7.60
C LEU A 50 2.10 -3.78 -6.13
N ALA A 51 2.07 -2.78 -5.26
CA ALA A 51 1.79 -3.00 -3.86
C ALA A 51 0.31 -2.76 -3.58
N SER A 52 -0.33 -3.63 -2.80
CA SER A 52 -1.72 -3.47 -2.43
C SER A 52 -1.96 -3.71 -0.95
N MET A 53 -3.02 -3.09 -0.44
CA MET A 53 -3.60 -3.39 0.85
C MET A 53 -5.10 -3.57 0.69
N ASN A 54 -5.66 -4.59 1.34
CA ASN A 54 -7.11 -4.77 1.44
C ASN A 54 -7.43 -5.29 2.85
N ASN A 55 -8.30 -4.58 3.58
CA ASN A 55 -8.66 -4.95 4.95
C ASN A 55 -9.80 -5.97 5.06
N GLY A 56 -10.30 -6.48 3.92
CA GLY A 56 -11.43 -7.39 3.81
C GLY A 56 -12.79 -6.79 4.14
N SER A 57 -12.86 -5.48 4.41
CA SER A 57 -14.05 -4.78 4.90
C SER A 57 -14.45 -3.57 4.05
N GLY A 58 -13.90 -3.46 2.84
CA GLY A 58 -14.25 -2.43 1.86
C GLY A 58 -13.19 -1.36 1.64
N ASP A 59 -12.15 -1.31 2.47
CA ASP A 59 -11.06 -0.36 2.31
C ASP A 59 -9.84 -0.98 1.66
N GLU A 60 -9.24 -0.23 0.74
CA GLU A 60 -8.12 -0.72 -0.05
C GLU A 60 -7.23 0.39 -0.57
N TYR A 61 -5.94 0.08 -0.76
CA TYR A 61 -5.04 0.91 -1.54
C TYR A 61 -4.29 0.11 -2.60
N SER A 62 -3.80 0.82 -3.60
CA SER A 62 -2.87 0.30 -4.60
C SER A 62 -1.79 1.33 -4.90
N ILE A 63 -0.55 0.87 -4.96
CA ILE A 63 0.63 1.66 -5.36
C ILE A 63 1.24 0.97 -6.57
N VAL A 64 1.20 1.64 -7.71
CA VAL A 64 1.81 1.16 -8.95
C VAL A 64 3.16 1.84 -9.11
N PHE A 65 4.22 1.05 -9.17
CA PHE A 65 5.55 1.49 -9.53
C PHE A 65 5.74 1.25 -11.03
N THR A 66 6.17 2.28 -11.74
CA THR A 66 6.34 2.29 -13.20
C THR A 66 7.74 2.82 -13.53
N THR A 67 8.12 2.74 -14.80
CA THR A 67 9.37 3.36 -15.31
C THR A 67 9.36 4.90 -15.24
N CYS A 68 8.19 5.54 -15.18
CA CYS A 68 8.04 7.00 -15.10
C CYS A 68 8.05 7.52 -13.65
N GLY A 69 7.69 6.67 -12.68
CA GLY A 69 7.54 7.04 -11.28
C GLY A 69 6.52 6.14 -10.58
N ALA A 70 5.78 6.67 -9.61
CA ALA A 70 4.77 5.92 -8.87
C ALA A 70 3.42 6.64 -8.78
N PHE A 71 2.36 5.85 -8.85
CA PHE A 71 0.97 6.25 -8.68
C PHE A 71 0.38 5.56 -7.45
N ILE A 72 -0.38 6.28 -6.64
CA ILE A 72 -1.05 5.78 -5.45
C ILE A 72 -2.54 6.11 -5.56
N ARG A 73 -3.38 5.09 -5.36
CA ARG A 73 -4.81 5.27 -5.05
C ARG A 73 -5.12 4.63 -3.70
N GLY A 74 -5.97 5.28 -2.92
CA GLY A 74 -6.56 4.74 -1.71
C GLY A 74 -8.07 4.95 -1.73
N PHE A 75 -8.82 4.01 -1.18
CA PHE A 75 -10.27 4.05 -1.12
C PHE A 75 -10.72 3.68 0.30
N ASP A 76 -11.26 4.66 0.99
CA ASP A 76 -11.94 4.49 2.28
C ASP A 76 -13.45 4.51 2.03
N HIS A 77 -14.12 3.40 2.29
CA HIS A 77 -15.52 3.25 1.96
C HIS A 77 -16.45 4.10 2.86
N GLU A 78 -16.00 4.47 4.06
CA GLU A 78 -16.73 5.34 5.00
C GLU A 78 -16.42 6.82 4.77
N SER A 79 -15.47 7.14 3.90
CA SER A 79 -15.08 8.51 3.60
C SER A 79 -16.27 9.31 3.04
N PRO A 80 -16.46 10.57 3.48
CA PRO A 80 -17.39 11.48 2.84
C PRO A 80 -17.04 11.82 1.39
N MET A 81 -15.83 11.48 0.93
CA MET A 81 -15.36 11.64 -0.45
C MET A 81 -15.58 10.39 -1.30
N SER A 82 -16.16 9.33 -0.73
CA SER A 82 -16.41 8.07 -1.43
C SER A 82 -17.33 8.29 -2.64
N PRO A 83 -16.98 7.77 -3.83
CA PRO A 83 -17.86 7.84 -5.01
C PRO A 83 -19.23 7.20 -4.78
N TYR A 84 -19.35 6.27 -3.83
CA TYR A 84 -20.64 5.68 -3.45
C TYR A 84 -21.63 6.68 -2.81
N GLY A 85 -21.16 7.86 -2.40
CA GLY A 85 -22.01 8.96 -1.96
C GLY A 85 -22.64 9.77 -3.09
N ASP A 86 -22.26 9.51 -4.34
CA ASP A 86 -22.75 10.20 -5.54
C ASP A 86 -23.58 9.23 -6.41
N ASP A 87 -24.73 9.70 -6.94
CA ASP A 87 -25.65 8.88 -7.73
C ASP A 87 -25.02 8.38 -9.05
N ASP A 88 -24.02 9.10 -9.58
CA ASP A 88 -23.31 8.78 -10.82
C ASP A 88 -21.95 8.09 -10.56
N TYR A 89 -21.64 7.75 -9.29
CA TYR A 89 -20.35 7.19 -8.87
C TYR A 89 -19.14 8.04 -9.28
N ALA A 90 -19.32 9.37 -9.34
CA ALA A 90 -18.25 10.28 -9.70
C ALA A 90 -17.16 10.31 -8.61
N THR A 91 -15.89 10.34 -9.01
CA THR A 91 -14.79 10.64 -8.10
C THR A 91 -14.92 12.07 -7.58
N TRP A 92 -14.41 12.32 -6.37
CA TRP A 92 -14.43 13.66 -5.79
C TRP A 92 -13.75 14.69 -6.71
N PRO A 93 -14.35 15.89 -6.93
CA PRO A 93 -13.78 16.89 -7.81
C PRO A 93 -12.36 17.30 -7.43
N GLY A 94 -11.46 17.31 -8.41
CA GLY A 94 -10.05 17.66 -8.23
C GLY A 94 -9.15 16.50 -7.82
N LEU A 95 -9.69 15.31 -7.54
CA LEU A 95 -8.92 14.14 -7.10
C LEU A 95 -7.95 13.62 -8.18
N VAL A 96 -8.39 13.55 -9.43
CA VAL A 96 -7.65 12.87 -10.52
C VAL A 96 -7.35 13.77 -11.73
N GLU A 97 -7.96 14.95 -11.81
CA GLU A 97 -7.91 15.84 -12.97
C GLU A 97 -6.52 16.43 -13.21
N SER A 98 -5.68 16.46 -12.16
CA SER A 98 -4.29 16.94 -12.23
C SER A 98 -3.27 15.80 -12.37
N VAL A 99 -3.71 14.55 -12.48
CA VAL A 99 -2.81 13.40 -12.65
C VAL A 99 -2.05 13.56 -13.99
N PRO A 100 -0.71 13.42 -13.99
CA PRO A 100 0.08 13.46 -15.22
C PRO A 100 -0.36 12.40 -16.23
N TRP A 101 -0.21 12.70 -17.52
CA TRP A 101 -0.63 11.79 -18.59
C TRP A 101 0.12 10.46 -18.55
N GLU A 102 1.33 10.44 -17.98
CA GLU A 102 2.13 9.24 -17.73
C GLU A 102 1.41 8.20 -16.86
N PHE A 103 0.49 8.64 -16.00
CA PHE A 103 -0.30 7.77 -15.12
C PHE A 103 -1.77 7.64 -15.55
N ALA A 104 -2.12 8.05 -16.78
CA ALA A 104 -3.48 7.97 -17.28
C ALA A 104 -4.00 6.52 -17.30
N ALA A 105 -3.12 5.55 -17.57
CA ALA A 105 -3.47 4.13 -17.56
C ALA A 105 -3.93 3.69 -16.16
N GLN A 106 -3.19 4.07 -15.11
CA GLN A 106 -3.51 3.73 -13.72
C GLN A 106 -4.81 4.35 -13.23
N VAL A 107 -5.17 5.55 -13.69
CA VAL A 107 -6.48 6.17 -13.37
C VAL A 107 -7.65 5.35 -13.94
N THR A 108 -7.44 4.68 -15.06
CA THR A 108 -8.47 3.89 -15.76
C THR A 108 -8.32 2.38 -15.60
N GLU A 109 -7.38 1.93 -14.75
CA GLU A 109 -7.04 0.53 -14.57
C GLU A 109 -8.26 -0.25 -14.03
N PRO A 110 -8.80 -1.24 -14.77
CA PRO A 110 -9.97 -2.00 -14.34
C PRO A 110 -9.83 -2.65 -12.96
N ALA A 111 -8.63 -3.07 -12.56
CA ALA A 111 -8.38 -3.63 -11.23
C ALA A 111 -8.57 -2.64 -10.08
N PHE A 112 -8.62 -1.33 -10.37
CA PHE A 112 -8.88 -0.27 -9.38
C PHE A 112 -10.30 0.28 -9.46
N CYS A 113 -11.13 -0.29 -10.34
CA CYS A 113 -12.49 0.15 -10.54
C CYS A 113 -13.50 -0.80 -9.89
N HIS A 114 -14.60 -0.23 -9.39
CA HIS A 114 -15.78 -0.98 -8.97
C HIS A 114 -16.86 -0.89 -10.05
N ASP A 115 -17.80 -1.83 -10.04
CA ASP A 115 -18.94 -1.84 -10.97
C ASP A 115 -20.16 -1.15 -10.33
N GLY A 116 -20.56 -0.01 -10.91
CA GLY A 116 -21.75 0.75 -10.51
C GLY A 116 -23.04 0.30 -11.18
N GLY A 117 -23.04 -0.81 -11.92
CA GLY A 117 -24.17 -1.36 -12.68
C GLY A 117 -24.42 -0.67 -14.02
N THR A 118 -23.98 0.58 -14.20
CA THR A 118 -24.00 1.33 -15.47
C THR A 118 -22.63 1.43 -16.14
N GLY A 119 -21.57 1.03 -15.43
CA GLY A 119 -20.19 1.06 -15.89
C GLY A 119 -19.21 0.91 -14.73
N LEU A 120 -17.93 0.80 -15.08
CA LEU A 120 -16.83 0.83 -14.12
C LEU A 120 -16.53 2.27 -13.71
N PHE A 121 -16.25 2.49 -12.44
CA PHE A 121 -15.75 3.76 -11.90
C PHE A 121 -14.56 3.52 -10.99
N LEU A 122 -13.63 4.48 -10.95
CA LEU A 122 -12.45 4.40 -10.08
C LEU A 122 -12.87 4.46 -8.60
N ALA A 123 -12.53 3.43 -7.83
CA ALA A 123 -12.71 3.44 -6.39
C ALA A 123 -11.53 4.17 -5.75
N ALA A 124 -11.68 5.48 -5.49
CA ALA A 124 -10.65 6.28 -4.87
C ALA A 124 -11.23 7.46 -4.06
N THR A 125 -10.64 7.68 -2.90
CA THR A 125 -10.80 8.86 -2.04
C THR A 125 -9.46 9.59 -1.86
N VAL A 126 -8.36 8.88 -2.08
CA VAL A 126 -6.98 9.37 -2.04
C VAL A 126 -6.33 9.11 -3.40
N CYS A 127 -5.66 10.11 -3.97
CA CYS A 127 -4.84 9.96 -5.18
C CYS A 127 -3.55 10.77 -5.05
N LEU A 128 -2.40 10.09 -5.12
CA LEU A 128 -1.09 10.72 -5.12
C LEU A 128 -0.26 10.19 -6.29
N TRP A 129 0.71 10.99 -6.71
CA TRP A 129 1.68 10.58 -7.73
C TRP A 129 3.03 11.23 -7.52
N ARG A 130 4.07 10.62 -8.06
CA ARG A 130 5.41 11.19 -8.13
C ARG A 130 6.13 10.66 -9.35
N LEU A 131 6.54 11.54 -10.25
CA LEU A 131 7.49 11.20 -11.31
C LEU A 131 8.91 11.09 -10.72
N HIS A 132 9.80 10.33 -11.35
CA HIS A 132 11.19 10.20 -10.86
C HIS A 132 11.94 11.54 -10.79
N ASP A 133 11.65 12.46 -11.72
CA ASP A 133 12.27 13.79 -11.76
C ASP A 133 11.57 14.80 -10.82
N ASP A 134 10.47 14.42 -10.18
CA ASP A 134 9.77 15.28 -9.23
C ASP A 134 10.41 15.22 -7.82
N PRO A 135 10.58 16.37 -7.17
CA PRO A 135 11.24 16.44 -5.86
C PRO A 135 10.40 15.87 -4.72
N ALA A 136 9.08 15.76 -4.90
CA ALA A 136 8.13 15.34 -3.87
C ALA A 136 6.90 14.67 -4.49
N TRP A 137 6.14 13.94 -3.66
CA TRP A 137 4.81 13.47 -4.03
C TRP A 137 3.87 14.65 -4.20
N LYS A 138 2.89 14.47 -5.10
CA LYS A 138 1.84 15.43 -5.40
C LYS A 138 0.48 14.75 -5.24
N THR A 139 -0.54 15.57 -5.07
CA THR A 139 -1.95 15.19 -5.06
C THR A 139 -2.75 16.25 -5.82
N GLY A 140 -4.02 16.00 -6.04
CA GLY A 140 -4.93 16.89 -6.76
C GLY A 140 -5.23 18.21 -6.06
N ASP A 141 -5.85 19.13 -6.79
CA ASP A 141 -6.37 20.40 -6.26
C ASP A 141 -7.76 20.16 -5.65
N ILE A 142 -7.77 19.64 -4.42
CA ILE A 142 -8.98 19.13 -3.74
C ILE A 142 -9.51 20.17 -2.74
N ASP A 143 -10.78 20.55 -2.86
CA ASP A 143 -11.51 21.22 -1.78
C ASP A 143 -12.11 20.14 -0.85
N PHE A 144 -11.38 19.83 0.22
CA PHE A 144 -11.80 18.80 1.18
C PHE A 144 -13.08 19.20 1.95
N PRO A 145 -13.97 18.25 2.27
CA PRO A 145 -15.18 18.55 3.01
C PRO A 145 -14.84 19.11 4.40
N ARG A 146 -15.41 20.29 4.70
CA ARG A 146 -15.10 21.06 5.92
C ARG A 146 -15.91 20.65 7.17
N SER A 147 -16.91 19.79 7.00
CA SER A 147 -17.92 19.51 8.03
C SER A 147 -17.94 18.04 8.45
N GLY A 148 -17.54 17.81 9.70
CA GLY A 148 -17.61 16.52 10.40
C GLY A 148 -16.55 16.44 11.51
N PRO A 149 -16.63 15.48 12.46
CA PRO A 149 -15.54 15.20 13.40
C PRO A 149 -14.31 14.56 12.74
N ALA A 150 -14.35 14.28 11.43
CA ALA A 150 -13.31 13.59 10.70
C ALA A 150 -12.07 14.48 10.53
N GLN A 151 -11.03 14.18 11.30
CA GLN A 151 -9.68 14.71 11.10
C GLN A 151 -9.02 14.14 9.83
N ASP A 152 -9.71 13.26 9.11
CA ASP A 152 -9.24 12.43 7.98
C ASP A 152 -10.39 12.22 6.97
N PRO A 153 -10.76 13.24 6.17
CA PRO A 153 -11.92 13.17 5.29
C PRO A 153 -11.74 12.23 4.10
N ASP A 154 -10.51 11.87 3.73
CA ASP A 154 -10.21 10.98 2.60
C ASP A 154 -9.74 9.59 3.03
N GLY A 155 -9.49 9.36 4.34
CA GLY A 155 -8.97 8.11 4.90
C GLY A 155 -7.45 7.96 4.82
N SER A 156 -6.75 8.98 4.32
CA SER A 156 -5.30 8.93 4.10
C SER A 156 -4.50 8.69 5.39
N SER A 157 -4.98 9.19 6.54
CA SER A 157 -4.25 9.14 7.81
C SER A 157 -4.08 7.72 8.32
N TRP A 158 -5.16 6.95 8.37
CA TRP A 158 -5.15 5.62 8.95
C TRP A 158 -4.60 4.60 7.95
N MET A 159 -4.96 4.75 6.67
CA MET A 159 -4.65 3.80 5.61
C MET A 159 -3.18 3.78 5.23
N PHE A 160 -2.55 4.95 5.17
CA PHE A 160 -1.14 5.09 4.81
C PHE A 160 -0.24 5.46 6.00
N GLY A 161 -0.79 5.51 7.21
CA GLY A 161 -0.05 5.89 8.42
C GLY A 161 1.19 5.02 8.65
N LEU A 162 1.06 3.70 8.51
CA LEU A 162 2.17 2.76 8.65
C LEU A 162 3.27 2.99 7.59
N LEU A 163 2.87 3.24 6.34
CA LEU A 163 3.80 3.52 5.24
C LEU A 163 4.50 4.88 5.42
N ALA A 164 3.77 5.89 5.87
CA ALA A 164 4.30 7.23 6.13
C ALA A 164 5.23 7.28 7.35
N GLU A 165 5.02 6.41 8.35
CA GLU A 165 5.97 6.25 9.46
C GLU A 165 7.19 5.44 9.05
N GLY A 166 7.00 4.33 8.33
CA GLY A 166 8.09 3.57 7.71
C GLY A 166 9.15 3.03 8.68
N THR A 167 8.80 2.85 9.96
CA THR A 167 9.74 2.36 10.98
C THR A 167 9.41 0.93 11.42
N PRO A 168 10.41 0.13 11.82
CA PRO A 168 10.19 -1.18 12.43
C PRO A 168 9.27 -1.12 13.66
N GLU A 169 9.41 -0.07 14.47
CA GLU A 169 8.61 0.14 15.67
C GLU A 169 7.13 0.38 15.36
N ALA A 170 6.82 1.15 14.30
CA ALA A 170 5.46 1.34 13.82
C ALA A 170 4.83 0.02 13.34
N TYR A 171 5.60 -0.81 12.62
CA TYR A 171 5.11 -2.13 12.19
C TYR A 171 4.90 -3.07 13.38
N CYS A 172 5.79 -3.08 14.37
CA CYS A 172 5.56 -3.84 15.60
C CYS A 172 4.26 -3.41 16.31
N ALA A 173 3.95 -2.11 16.35
CA ALA A 173 2.70 -1.62 16.92
C ALA A 173 1.47 -2.06 16.11
N TYR A 174 1.55 -2.01 14.78
CA TYR A 174 0.52 -2.57 13.88
C TYR A 174 0.32 -4.07 14.12
N ALA A 175 1.40 -4.86 14.15
CA ALA A 175 1.33 -6.31 14.34
C ALA A 175 0.76 -6.69 15.71
N ALA A 176 1.04 -5.92 16.76
CA ALA A 176 0.46 -6.11 18.08
C ALA A 176 -1.05 -5.85 18.11
N GLY A 177 -1.55 -4.90 17.31
CA GLY A 177 -2.97 -4.62 17.21
C GLY A 177 -3.72 -5.58 16.28
N TYR A 178 -3.12 -5.91 15.13
CA TYR A 178 -3.79 -6.66 14.06
C TYR A 178 -3.62 -8.18 14.18
N PHE A 179 -2.38 -8.64 14.41
CA PHE A 179 -2.06 -10.07 14.55
C PHE A 179 -2.03 -10.53 16.01
N GLU A 180 -2.18 -9.60 16.98
CA GLU A 180 -2.07 -9.87 18.42
C GLU A 180 -0.73 -10.50 18.85
N VAL A 181 0.35 -10.16 18.13
CA VAL A 181 1.71 -10.67 18.37
C VAL A 181 2.69 -9.58 18.81
N THR A 182 3.71 -9.95 19.57
CA THR A 182 4.81 -9.04 19.94
C THR A 182 6.07 -9.41 19.17
N LEU A 183 6.52 -8.51 18.31
CA LEU A 183 7.73 -8.70 17.49
C LEU A 183 8.92 -7.92 18.07
N ASP A 184 10.13 -8.44 17.86
CA ASP A 184 11.36 -7.70 18.10
C ASP A 184 11.60 -6.71 16.94
N PRO A 185 11.70 -5.38 17.21
CA PRO A 185 12.01 -4.40 16.17
C PRO A 185 13.31 -4.68 15.41
N ALA A 186 14.28 -5.40 16.01
CA ALA A 186 15.52 -5.78 15.34
C ALA A 186 15.32 -6.85 14.26
N ASP A 187 14.33 -7.74 14.42
CA ASP A 187 13.97 -8.73 13.40
C ASP A 187 13.18 -8.08 12.26
N VAL A 188 12.23 -7.20 12.59
CA VAL A 188 11.50 -6.40 11.60
C VAL A 188 12.46 -5.50 10.79
N ARG A 189 13.44 -4.88 11.45
CA ARG A 189 14.46 -4.05 10.78
C ARG A 189 15.26 -4.83 9.73
N GLN A 190 15.57 -6.10 9.97
CA GLN A 190 16.28 -6.92 8.98
C GLN A 190 15.45 -7.10 7.69
N ILE A 191 14.13 -7.18 7.80
CA ILE A 191 13.22 -7.26 6.65
C ILE A 191 13.10 -5.91 5.94
N PHE A 192 13.05 -4.80 6.69
CA PHE A 192 13.01 -3.45 6.12
C PHE A 192 14.29 -3.10 5.36
N GLU A 193 15.43 -3.58 5.84
CA GLU A 193 16.74 -3.43 5.18
C GLU A 193 16.93 -4.40 3.99
N GLN A 194 15.90 -5.15 3.60
CA GLN A 194 15.92 -6.11 2.48
C GLN A 194 17.06 -7.14 2.62
N ARG A 195 17.40 -7.53 3.86
CA ARG A 195 18.42 -8.57 4.07
C ARG A 195 17.89 -9.92 3.62
N PRO A 196 18.75 -10.82 3.10
CA PRO A 196 18.34 -12.13 2.65
C PRO A 196 17.55 -12.89 3.73
N LEU A 197 16.38 -13.43 3.37
CA LEU A 197 15.53 -14.13 4.32
C LEU A 197 16.17 -15.47 4.73
N THR A 198 16.13 -15.79 6.03
CA THR A 198 16.64 -17.05 6.60
C THR A 198 15.57 -17.76 7.40
N ALA A 199 15.65 -19.10 7.49
CA ALA A 199 14.69 -19.89 8.25
C ALA A 199 14.68 -19.51 9.74
N ASP A 200 15.84 -19.12 10.30
CA ASP A 200 15.94 -18.68 11.68
C ASP A 200 15.24 -17.34 11.92
N LEU A 201 15.32 -16.40 10.97
CA LEU A 201 14.58 -15.13 11.07
C LEU A 201 13.07 -15.37 10.97
N VAL A 202 12.63 -16.20 10.02
CA VAL A 202 11.20 -16.57 9.88
C VAL A 202 10.67 -17.14 11.18
N ARG A 203 11.37 -18.11 11.80
CA ARG A 203 10.93 -18.73 13.06
C ARG A 203 10.93 -17.79 14.26
N ARG A 204 11.76 -16.74 14.27
CA ARG A 204 11.72 -15.72 15.33
C ARG A 204 10.50 -14.80 15.18
N ILE A 205 10.07 -14.53 13.95
CA ILE A 205 8.88 -13.71 13.67
C ILE A 205 7.60 -14.52 13.90
N ASN A 206 7.54 -15.75 13.38
CA ASN A 206 6.44 -16.68 13.61
C ASN A 206 7.00 -18.10 13.76
N THR A 207 6.82 -18.69 14.96
CA THR A 207 7.35 -20.02 15.29
C THR A 207 6.74 -21.14 14.45
N ASP A 208 5.53 -20.93 13.93
CA ASP A 208 4.79 -21.91 13.15
C ASP A 208 5.00 -21.75 11.63
N ALA A 209 5.68 -20.68 11.20
CA ALA A 209 5.97 -20.43 9.80
C ALA A 209 7.15 -21.28 9.28
N ASP A 210 7.03 -21.78 8.06
CA ASP A 210 8.10 -22.45 7.34
C ASP A 210 8.56 -21.61 6.14
N LEU A 211 9.87 -21.36 6.05
CA LEU A 211 10.46 -20.65 4.92
C LEU A 211 10.15 -21.34 3.58
N SER A 212 10.06 -22.68 3.55
CA SER A 212 9.77 -23.40 2.32
C SER A 212 8.39 -23.07 1.75
N ALA A 213 7.43 -22.76 2.62
CA ALA A 213 6.08 -22.37 2.26
C ALA A 213 5.98 -20.94 1.72
N LEU A 214 7.00 -20.10 1.92
CA LEU A 214 7.03 -18.70 1.48
C LEU A 214 7.57 -18.52 0.05
N THR A 215 7.95 -19.60 -0.64
CA THR A 215 8.58 -19.52 -1.98
C THR A 215 7.75 -18.70 -2.96
N GLY A 216 6.43 -18.95 -3.04
CA GLY A 216 5.54 -18.19 -3.93
C GLY A 216 5.46 -16.70 -3.56
N THR A 217 5.40 -16.39 -2.27
CA THR A 217 5.42 -15.00 -1.78
C THR A 217 6.73 -14.30 -2.14
N LEU A 218 7.87 -14.97 -1.95
CA LEU A 218 9.18 -14.40 -2.26
C LEU A 218 9.34 -14.13 -3.77
N GLU A 219 8.82 -15.03 -4.60
CA GLU A 219 8.77 -14.84 -6.05
C GLU A 219 7.85 -13.69 -6.46
N ALA A 220 6.70 -13.52 -5.81
CA ALA A 220 5.77 -12.42 -6.06
C ALA A 220 6.38 -11.08 -5.61
N VAL A 221 6.94 -11.02 -4.40
CA VAL A 221 7.52 -9.81 -3.81
C VAL A 221 8.84 -9.43 -4.51
N GLY A 222 9.56 -10.39 -5.08
CA GLY A 222 10.92 -10.17 -5.61
C GLY A 222 11.95 -9.97 -4.50
N TYR A 223 11.77 -10.64 -3.34
CA TYR A 223 12.59 -10.45 -2.15
C TYR A 223 13.84 -11.37 -2.18
N PRO A 224 15.02 -10.91 -1.73
CA PRO A 224 16.24 -11.72 -1.77
C PRO A 224 16.20 -12.93 -0.82
N LEU A 225 16.60 -14.10 -1.33
CA LEU A 225 16.82 -15.31 -0.55
C LEU A 225 18.29 -15.43 -0.14
N ALA A 226 18.55 -15.92 1.07
CA ALA A 226 19.90 -16.34 1.44
C ALA A 226 20.24 -17.61 0.64
N GLU A 227 21.34 -17.60 -0.13
CA GLU A 227 21.84 -18.82 -0.76
C GLU A 227 22.08 -19.88 0.31
N ALA A 228 21.53 -21.08 0.10
CA ALA A 228 21.82 -22.21 0.96
C ALA A 228 23.33 -22.48 0.89
N ARG A 229 24.04 -22.27 1.99
CA ARG A 229 25.42 -22.74 2.10
C ARG A 229 25.39 -24.27 2.10
N GLU A 230 25.83 -24.86 0.99
CA GLU A 230 26.19 -26.27 0.87
C GLU A 230 27.30 -26.66 1.86
#